data_AF-A0A2D5T3Y0-F1
#
_entry.id   AF-A0A2D5T3Y0-F1
#
_cell.length_a   1.000
_cell.length_b   1.000
_cell.length_c   1.000
_cell.angle_alpha   90.00
_cell.angle_beta   90.00
_cell.angle_gamma   90.00
#
_symmetry.space_group_name_H-M   'P 1'
#
loop_
_entity.id
_entity.type
_entity.pdbx_description
1 polymer ?
#
loop_
_entity_poly.entity_id
_entity_poly.type
_entity_poly.pdbx_seq_one_letter_code
_entity_poly.pdbx_strand_id
1 'polypeptide(L)' 'AFIMEPKKSVGEFLKEKGASVSNFIRLEVGEGIEKKEEDFAAEVAAQIAAAKGE' A
#
# COMPACT_ATOMS: atom_id res chain seq x y z
N ALA A 1 -13.12 -4.80 12.95
CA ALA A 1 -14.23 -3.85 12.78
C ALA A 1 -14.62 -3.82 11.31
N PHE A 2 -15.92 -3.75 11.00
CA PHE A 2 -16.45 -3.53 9.66
C PHE A 2 -16.41 -2.03 9.34
N ILE A 3 -15.95 -1.63 8.15
CA ILE A 3 -15.71 -0.22 7.81
C ILE A 3 -17.00 0.62 7.88
N MET A 4 -18.13 0.08 7.43
CA MET A 4 -19.41 0.81 7.43
C MET A 4 -20.10 0.80 8.80
N GLU A 5 -19.78 -0.17 9.66
CA GLU A 5 -20.27 -0.23 11.03
C GLU A 5 -19.15 -0.70 11.97
N PRO A 6 -18.33 0.23 12.50
CA PRO A 6 -17.10 -0.11 13.23
C PRO A 6 -17.33 -0.91 14.53
N LYS A 7 -18.56 -0.87 15.05
CA LYS A 7 -18.98 -1.56 16.27
C LYS A 7 -19.10 -3.07 16.10
N LYS A 8 -19.20 -3.57 14.86
CA LYS A 8 -19.35 -5.00 14.55
C LYS A 8 -18.17 -5.48 13.71
N SER A 9 -17.90 -6.78 13.74
CA SER A 9 -17.00 -7.43 12.77
C SER A 9 -17.72 -7.74 11.45
N VAL A 10 -16.95 -7.92 10.37
CA VAL A 10 -17.50 -8.31 9.06
C VAL A 10 -18.22 -9.66 9.13
N GLY A 11 -17.71 -10.60 9.95
CA GLY A 11 -18.32 -11.90 10.15
C GLY A 11 -19.66 -11.86 10.88
N GLU A 12 -19.81 -11.00 11.89
CA GLU A 12 -21.09 -10.80 12.59
C GLU A 12 -22.15 -10.22 11.66
N PHE A 13 -21.78 -9.22 10.85
CA PHE A 13 -22.67 -8.63 9.85
C PHE A 13 -23.16 -9.67 8.82
N LEU A 14 -22.26 -10.51 8.32
CA LEU A 14 -22.61 -11.56 7.36
C LEU A 14 -23.56 -12.61 7.97
N LYS A 15 -23.31 -13.01 9.23
CA LYS A 15 -24.19 -13.93 9.96
C LYS A 15 -25.60 -13.36 10.16
N GLU A 16 -25.72 -12.08 10.54
CA GLU A 16 -27.01 -11.39 10.67
C GLU A 16 -27.81 -11.37 9.35
N LYS A 17 -27.11 -11.37 8.21
CA LYS A 17 -27.72 -11.38 6.87
C LYS A 17 -27.88 -12.78 6.26
N GLY A 18 -27.50 -13.83 6.98
CA GLY A 18 -27.55 -15.21 6.47
C GLY A 18 -26.65 -15.45 5.25
N ALA A 19 -25.57 -14.69 5.11
CA ALA A 19 -24.67 -14.71 3.96
C ALA A 19 -23.26 -15.20 4.34
N SER A 20 -22.52 -15.69 3.36
CA SER A 20 -21.11 -16.09 3.51
C SER A 20 -20.27 -15.59 2.34
N VAL A 21 -19.00 -15.29 2.60
CA VAL A 21 -18.04 -14.91 1.55
C VAL A 21 -17.30 -16.16 1.07
N SER A 22 -17.44 -16.48 -0.21
CA SER A 22 -16.78 -17.65 -0.81
C SER A 22 -15.31 -17.38 -1.18
N ASN A 23 -15.02 -16.19 -1.73
CA ASN A 23 -13.66 -15.77 -2.06
C ASN A 23 -13.60 -14.24 -2.26
N PHE A 24 -12.43 -13.65 -2.06
CA PHE A 24 -12.15 -12.28 -2.47
C PHE A 24 -10.66 -12.16 -2.83
N ILE A 25 -10.36 -11.27 -3.78
CA ILE A 25 -8.99 -10.95 -4.18
C ILE A 25 -8.82 -9.45 -3.96
N ARG A 26 -7.74 -9.07 -3.27
CA ARG A 26 -7.31 -7.68 -3.13
C ARG A 26 -5.99 -7.55 -3.86
N LEU A 27 -5.92 -6.57 -4.75
CA LEU A 27 -4.69 -6.21 -5.44
C LEU A 27 -4.30 -4.81 -5.00
N GLU A 28 -3.02 -4.62 -4.72
CA GLU A 28 -2.46 -3.31 -4.40
C GLU A 28 -1.27 -3.00 -5.32
N VAL A 29 -1.17 -1.74 -5.75
CA VAL A 29 -0.05 -1.30 -6.58
C VAL A 29 1.23 -1.37 -5.76
N GLY A 30 2.24 -2.07 -6.25
CA GLY A 30 3.50 -2.24 -5.53
C GLY A 30 3.52 -3.41 -4.53
N GLU A 31 2.48 -4.24 -4.48
CA GLU A 31 2.47 -5.43 -3.63
C GLU A 31 3.66 -6.35 -3.98
N GLY A 32 4.53 -6.59 -2.99
CA GLY A 32 5.75 -7.39 -3.16
C GLY A 32 6.93 -6.68 -3.83
N ILE A 33 6.81 -5.39 -4.18
CA ILE A 33 7.90 -4.59 -4.73
C ILE A 33 8.59 -3.82 -3.59
N GLU A 34 9.89 -4.00 -3.44
CA GLU A 34 10.68 -3.20 -2.50
C GLU A 34 10.63 -1.73 -2.91
N LYS A 35 10.13 -0.89 -2.00
CA LYS A 35 10.06 0.54 -2.22
C LYS A 35 11.46 1.12 -2.08
N LYS A 36 12.09 1.44 -3.21
CA LYS A 36 13.35 2.16 -3.22
C LYS A 36 13.16 3.52 -2.56
N GLU A 37 14.03 3.81 -1.61
CA GLU A 37 14.14 5.12 -0.99
C GLU A 37 15.33 5.84 -1.65
N GLU A 38 15.04 6.86 -2.44
CA GLU A 38 16.03 7.63 -3.19
C GLU A 38 16.20 9.01 -2.52
N ASP A 39 17.44 9.38 -2.19
CA ASP A 39 17.76 10.69 -1.64
C ASP A 39 18.05 11.67 -2.77
N PHE A 40 17.04 12.47 -3.08
CA PHE A 40 17.10 13.49 -4.12
C PHE A 40 18.27 14.47 -3.94
N ALA A 41 18.63 14.83 -2.70
CA ALA A 41 19.70 15.78 -2.46
C ALA A 41 21.07 15.17 -2.81
N ALA A 42 21.28 13.89 -2.47
CA ALA A 42 22.48 13.15 -2.83
C ALA A 42 22.60 12.97 -4.35
N GLU A 43 21.50 12.68 -5.05
CA GLU A 43 21.48 12.56 -6.50
C GLU A 43 21.80 13.88 -7.21
N VAL A 44 21.21 14.99 -6.76
CA VAL A 44 21.48 16.32 -7.31
C VAL A 44 22.94 16.73 -7.08
N ALA A 45 23.49 16.46 -5.90
CA ALA A 45 24.89 16.74 -5.60
C ALA A 45 25.84 15.93 -6.50
N ALA A 46 25.54 14.64 -6.72
CA ALA A 46 26.30 13.79 -7.62
C ALA A 46 26.27 14.27 -9.07
N GLN A 47 25.11 14.72 -9.57
CA GLN A 47 24.98 15.28 -10.92
C GLN A 47 25.78 16.58 -11.09
N ILE A 48 25.75 17.48 -10.10
CA ILE A 48 26.53 18.74 -10.14
C ILE A 48 28.03 18.46 -10.08
N ALA A 49 28.46 17.48 -9.27
CA ALA A 49 29.87 17.07 -9.20
C ALA A 49 30.35 16.47 -10.52
N ALA A 50 29.56 15.59 -11.15
CA ALA A 50 29.86 15.02 -12.46
C ALA A 50 29.93 16.08 -13.56
N ALA A 51 29.03 17.07 -13.54
CA ALA A 51 29.02 18.18 -14.51
C ALA A 51 30.17 19.20 -14.33
N LYS A 52 30.84 19.20 -13.17
CA LYS A 52 32.01 20.05 -12.88
C LYS A 52 33.35 19.33 -13.09
N GLY A 53 33.31 18.07 -13.53
CA GLY A 53 34.48 17.21 -13.74
C GLY A 53 35.02 17.16 -15.19
N GLU A 54 34.57 18.06 -16.07
CA GLU A 54 35.23 18.42 -17.34
C GLU A 54 35.86 19.82 -17.24
#